data_AF-A0A0C1RPQ2-F1
#
_entry.id   AF-A0A0C1RPQ2-F1
#
_cell.length_a   1.000
_cell.length_b   1.000
_cell.length_c   1.000
_cell.angle_alpha   90.00
_cell.angle_beta   90.00
_cell.angle_gamma   90.00
#
_symmetry.space_group_name_H-M   'P 1'
#
loop_
_entity.id
_entity.type
_entity.pdbx_description
1 polymer ?
#
loop_
_entity_poly.entity_id
_entity_poly.type
_entity_poly.pdbx_seq_one_letter_code
_entity_poly.pdbx_strand_id
1 'polypeptide(L)' 'MHEREIEMKVQQLPDVLRREVLDYMEFLLKKHNSTKSKAKKFRFDWEGALSGMRGEFTSVELQHRALELR' A
#
# COMPACT_ATOMS: atom_id res chain seq x y z
N MET A 1 -13.87 0.85 27.84
CA MET A 1 -13.53 0.14 29.09
C MET A 1 -13.67 -1.37 28.86
N HIS A 2 -12.77 -1.99 28.08
CA HIS A 2 -12.74 -3.45 27.86
C HIS A 2 -11.38 -4.05 28.26
N GLU A 3 -10.52 -3.24 28.89
CA GLU A 3 -9.14 -3.59 29.21
C GLU A 3 -9.07 -4.78 30.19
N ARG A 4 -9.96 -4.78 31.19
CA ARG A 4 -10.09 -5.88 32.18
C ARG A 4 -10.55 -7.20 31.57
N GLU A 5 -11.42 -7.16 30.56
CA GLU A 5 -11.88 -8.37 29.87
C GLU A 5 -10.78 -8.98 28.99
N ILE A 6 -9.98 -8.12 28.35
CA ILE A 6 -8.84 -8.54 27.53
C ILE A 6 -7.80 -9.23 28.43
N GLU A 7 -7.44 -8.63 29.56
CA GLU A 7 -6.47 -9.22 30.50
C GLU A 7 -6.93 -10.58 31.03
N MET A 8 -8.21 -10.73 31.42
CA MET A 8 -8.76 -12.00 31.85
C MET A 8 -8.70 -13.08 30.77
N LYS A 9 -9.01 -12.73 29.51
CA LYS A 9 -8.97 -13.66 28.39
C LYS A 9 -7.54 -14.07 28.03
N VAL A 10 -6.59 -13.14 28.10
CA VAL A 10 -5.15 -13.42 27.89
C VAL A 10 -4.60 -14.35 28.97
N GLN A 11 -5.02 -14.19 30.22
CA GLN A 11 -4.64 -15.09 31.32
C GLN A 11 -5.16 -16.52 31.13
N GLN A 12 -6.37 -16.69 30.59
CA GLN A 12 -6.97 -18.01 30.33
C GLN A 12 -6.42 -18.73 29.07
N LEU A 13 -5.67 -18.03 28.22
CA LEU A 13 -5.16 -18.58 26.98
C LEU A 13 -3.87 -19.39 27.20
N PRO A 14 -3.73 -20.57 26.58
CA PRO A 14 -2.48 -21.31 26.46
C PRO A 14 -1.37 -20.45 25.83
N ASP A 15 -0.12 -20.67 26.23
CA ASP A 15 1.03 -19.85 25.80
C ASP A 15 1.21 -19.76 24.27
N VAL A 16 0.79 -20.80 23.55
CA VAL A 16 0.81 -20.83 22.08
C VAL A 16 -0.10 -19.74 21.48
N LEU A 17 -1.30 -19.58 22.03
CA LEU A 17 -2.28 -18.61 21.54
C LEU A 17 -1.96 -17.19 22.02
N ARG A 18 -1.26 -17.04 23.15
CA ARG A 18 -0.78 -15.71 23.61
C ARG A 18 0.15 -15.08 22.58
N ARG A 19 0.96 -15.90 21.89
CA ARG A 19 1.86 -15.44 20.84
C ARG A 19 1.09 -14.93 19.62
N GLU A 20 0.05 -15.64 19.19
CA GLU A 20 -0.83 -15.20 18.10
C GLU A 20 -1.58 -13.90 18.45
N VAL A 21 -2.00 -13.74 19.72
CA VAL A 21 -2.65 -12.51 20.17
C VAL A 21 -1.68 -11.32 20.15
N LEU A 22 -0.43 -11.52 20.58
CA LEU A 22 0.61 -10.49 20.50
C LEU A 22 0.88 -10.09 19.04
N ASP A 23 1.02 -11.06 18.15
CA ASP A 23 1.21 -10.82 16.71
C ASP A 23 0.02 -10.06 16.11
N TYR A 24 -1.20 -10.42 16.52
CA TYR A 24 -2.41 -9.73 16.07
C TYR A 24 -2.51 -8.30 16.61
N MET A 25 -2.13 -8.06 17.86
CA MET A 25 -2.04 -6.71 18.43
C MET A 25 -1.04 -5.85 17.67
N GLU A 26 0.14 -6.39 17.37
CA GLU A 26 1.17 -5.69 16.59
C GLU A 26 0.67 -5.40 15.17
N PHE A 27 -0.01 -6.36 14.55
CA PHE A 27 -0.68 -6.17 13.25
C PHE A 27 -1.70 -5.04 13.28
N LEU A 28 -2.57 -4.97 14.29
CA LEU A 28 -3.57 -3.90 14.41
C LEU A 28 -2.93 -2.53 14.59
N LEU A 29 -1.89 -2.43 15.43
CA LEU A 29 -1.13 -1.20 15.64
C LEU A 29 -0.45 -0.75 14.34
N LYS A 30 0.20 -1.67 13.63
CA LYS A 30 0.82 -1.40 12.33
C LYS A 30 -0.21 -0.99 11.30
N LYS A 31 -1.33 -1.71 11.18
CA LYS A 31 -2.42 -1.39 10.25
C LYS A 31 -2.94 0.02 10.49
N HIS A 32 -3.28 0.38 11.73
CA HIS A 32 -3.80 1.71 12.05
C HIS A 32 -2.76 2.82 11.86
N ASN A 33 -1.48 2.57 12.17
CA ASN A 33 -0.39 3.51 11.88
C ASN A 33 -0.11 3.63 10.38
N SER A 34 -0.21 2.55 9.62
CA SER A 34 -0.10 2.54 8.15
C SER A 34 -1.26 3.28 7.49
N THR A 35 -2.47 3.25 8.05
CA THR A 35 -3.58 4.10 7.57
C THR A 35 -3.35 5.59 7.87
N LYS A 36 -2.64 5.91 8.96
CA LYS A 36 -2.23 7.29 9.29
C LYS A 36 -1.07 7.80 8.45
N SER A 37 -0.21 6.91 7.97
CA SER A 37 0.63 7.16 6.80
C SER A 37 -0.33 7.35 5.63
N LYS A 38 -0.84 8.57 5.50
CA LYS A 38 -1.46 9.08 4.28
C LYS A 38 -0.49 8.75 3.17
N ALA A 39 -0.71 7.60 2.53
CA ALA A 39 -0.12 7.28 1.26
C ALA A 39 -0.34 8.56 0.46
N LYS A 40 0.74 9.27 0.15
CA LYS A 40 0.70 10.43 -0.75
C LYS A 40 -0.17 9.95 -1.88
N LYS A 41 -1.39 10.50 -2.00
CA LYS A 41 -2.35 10.13 -3.04
C LYS A 41 -1.51 10.01 -4.30
N PHE A 42 -1.47 8.84 -4.93
CA PHE A 42 -0.64 8.62 -6.10
C PHE A 42 -0.99 9.73 -7.09
N ARG A 43 -0.07 10.67 -7.29
CA ARG A 43 -0.43 12.01 -7.80
C ARG A 43 -0.69 12.01 -9.30
N PHE A 44 -0.42 10.89 -9.99
CA PHE A 44 -0.52 10.75 -11.44
C PHE A 44 0.08 11.98 -12.18
N ASP A 45 1.13 12.61 -11.64
CA ASP A 45 1.69 13.85 -12.20
C ASP A 45 2.27 13.63 -13.62
N TRP A 46 2.44 12.38 -14.05
CA TRP A 46 2.86 11.99 -15.39
C TRP A 46 1.70 11.87 -16.39
N GLU A 47 0.45 11.76 -15.93
CA GLU A 47 -0.73 11.63 -16.78
C GLU A 47 -0.92 12.92 -17.59
N GLY A 48 -0.84 12.81 -18.91
CA GLY A 48 -0.97 13.96 -19.81
C GLY A 48 0.32 14.73 -20.07
N ALA A 49 1.48 14.32 -19.53
CA ALA A 49 2.77 14.92 -19.87
C ALA A 49 3.11 14.87 -21.37
N LEU A 50 2.57 13.86 -22.08
CA LEU A 50 2.74 13.68 -23.53
C LEU A 50 1.59 14.26 -24.36
N SER A 51 0.65 15.00 -23.75
CA SER A 51 -0.49 15.57 -24.47
C SER A 51 -0.07 16.56 -25.56
N GLY A 52 1.05 17.28 -25.36
CA GLY A 52 1.60 18.21 -26.35
C GLY A 52 2.19 17.54 -27.59
N MET A 53 2.65 16.29 -27.47
CA MET A 53 3.31 15.56 -28.58
C MET A 53 2.32 14.74 -29.43
N ARG A 54 1.01 14.76 -29.08
CA ARG A 54 -0.03 13.99 -29.77
C ARG A 54 -0.17 14.36 -31.26
N GLY A 55 0.24 15.56 -31.65
CA GLY A 55 0.22 16.03 -33.05
C GLY A 55 1.57 15.96 -33.76
N GLU A 56 2.67 15.68 -33.05
CA GLU A 56 4.04 15.70 -33.61
C GLU A 56 4.50 14.34 -34.11
N PHE A 57 3.91 13.25 -33.61
CA PHE A 57 4.28 11.90 -33.99
C PHE A 57 3.06 11.08 -34.38
N THR A 58 3.14 10.43 -35.54
CA THR A 58 2.18 9.40 -35.91
C THR A 58 2.45 8.11 -35.12
N SER A 59 1.41 7.30 -34.89
CA SER A 59 1.55 6.03 -34.16
C SER A 59 2.59 5.09 -34.80
N VAL A 60 2.78 5.19 -36.12
CA VAL A 60 3.74 4.39 -36.89
C VAL A 60 5.17 4.85 -36.67
N GLU A 61 5.43 6.17 -36.61
CA GLU A 61 6.77 6.70 -36.31
C GLU A 61 7.21 6.37 -34.89
N LEU A 62 6.29 6.40 -33.93
CA LEU A 62 6.58 5.97 -32.55
C LEU A 62 6.96 4.50 -32.49
N GLN A 63 6.32 3.65 -33.30
CA GLN A 63 6.63 2.23 -33.37
C GLN A 63 8.02 1.98 -33.95
N HIS A 64 8.41 2.68 -35.01
CA HIS A 64 9.77 2.57 -35.58
C HIS A 64 10.83 3.03 -34.58
N ARG A 65 10.64 4.19 -33.93
CA ARG A 65 11.57 4.68 -32.91
C ARG A 65 11.71 3.75 -31.70
N ALA A 66 10.62 3.11 -31.28
CA ALA A 66 10.65 2.13 -30.20
C ALA A 66 11.47 0.87 -30.56
N LEU A 67 11.45 0.46 -31.84
CA LEU A 67 12.26 -0.65 -32.34
C LEU A 67 13.75 -0.28 -32.46
N GLU A 68 14.07 0.98 -32.76
CA GLU A 68 15.44 1.49 -32.84
C GLU A 68 16.11 1.64 -31.46
N LEU A 69 15.33 1.82 -30.39
CA LEU A 69 15.80 1.96 -29.01
C LEU A 69 16.07 0.63 -28.29
N ARG A 70 15.94 -0.51 -28.99
CA ARG A 70 16.15 -1.87 -28.48
C ARG A 70 17.58 -2.34 -28.71
#